data_AF-A0A348HEA2-F1
#
_entry.id   AF-A0A348HEA2-F1
#
_cell.length_a   1.000
_cell.length_b   1.000
_cell.length_c   1.000
_cell.angle_alpha   90.00
_cell.angle_beta   90.00
_cell.angle_gamma   90.00
#
_symmetry.space_group_name_H-M   'P 1'
#
loop_
_entity.id
_entity.type
_entity.pdbx_description
1 polymer ?
#
loop_
_entity_poly.entity_id
_entity_poly.type
_entity_poly.pdbx_seq_one_letter_code
_entity_poly.pdbx_strand_id
1 'polypeptide(L)'
;MTTTYADQAESRIYYWQREMPHLVKWVRILPSLLDENFTRTCRQLNSLLDYTEQYGELLNIVARIVGIRKRPAIRGDALSYFGYAGNPASQPYDTSPYFDGEATPDTVLVSDSALRGIIAAKIFRNTSAHTIDDYKQMIDTIFGVDCTIIDHKNMTFEIVLNTDTIDMMLYTAVTTASIIQPPQGVSLTAISFR
;
A
#
# COMPACT_ATOMS: atom_id res chain seq x y z
N MET A 1 -3.86 28.96 5.33
CA MET A 1 -2.58 29.52 4.83
C MET A 1 -1.51 29.24 5.88
N THR A 2 -0.57 28.34 5.59
CA THR A 2 0.62 28.13 6.43
C THR A 2 1.57 29.31 6.24
N THR A 3 1.64 30.21 7.22
CA THR A 3 2.65 31.28 7.25
C THR A 3 4.05 30.67 7.24
N THR A 4 4.89 31.13 6.32
CA THR A 4 6.30 30.74 6.18
C THR A 4 7.11 31.26 7.37
N TYR A 5 8.21 30.60 7.78
CA TYR A 5 9.02 31.13 8.90
C TYR A 5 9.62 32.51 8.55
N ALA A 6 9.87 32.78 7.26
CA ALA A 6 10.27 34.10 6.78
C ALA A 6 9.23 35.19 7.11
N ASP A 7 7.95 34.93 6.86
CA ASP A 7 6.85 35.88 7.13
C ASP A 7 6.75 36.18 8.64
N GLN A 8 6.94 35.16 9.47
CA GLN A 8 6.96 35.29 10.93
C GLN A 8 8.19 36.04 11.45
N ALA A 9 9.33 35.94 10.78
CA ALA A 9 10.53 36.68 11.13
C ALA A 9 10.37 38.17 10.78
N GLU A 10 9.75 38.48 9.64
CA GLU A 10 9.47 39.85 9.20
C GLU A 10 8.42 40.58 10.03
N SER A 11 7.47 39.84 10.61
CA SER A 11 6.50 40.41 11.55
C SER A 11 7.15 40.87 12.86
N ARG A 12 8.34 40.36 13.20
CA ARG A 12 9.10 40.71 14.42
C ARG A 12 10.04 41.90 14.23
N ILE A 13 10.24 42.37 12.98
CA ILE A 13 11.05 43.54 12.68
C ILE A 13 10.26 44.80 13.06
N TYR A 14 10.87 45.70 13.82
CA TYR A 14 10.29 47.00 14.13
C TYR A 14 10.01 47.81 12.86
N TYR A 15 8.91 48.57 12.85
CA TYR A 15 8.42 49.27 11.67
C TYR A 15 9.48 50.12 10.96
N TRP A 16 10.28 50.88 11.72
CA TRP A 16 11.34 51.75 11.20
C TRP A 16 12.57 51.00 10.63
N GLN A 17 12.73 49.72 10.96
CA GLN A 17 13.83 48.87 10.48
C GLN A 17 13.47 48.08 9.21
N ARG A 18 12.19 48.09 8.79
CA ARG A 18 11.73 47.35 7.59
C ARG A 18 12.30 47.89 6.28
N GLU A 19 12.66 49.17 6.24
CA GLU A 19 13.22 49.81 5.05
C GLU A 19 14.74 49.59 4.92
N MET A 20 15.39 48.93 5.89
CA MET A 20 16.82 48.62 5.84
C MET A 20 17.08 47.32 5.04
N PRO A 21 17.52 47.39 3.77
CA PRO A 21 17.57 46.22 2.88
C PRO A 21 18.57 45.16 3.36
N HIS A 22 19.67 45.57 3.99
CA HIS A 22 20.66 44.64 4.53
C HIS A 22 20.13 43.88 5.74
N LEU A 23 19.49 44.56 6.70
CA LEU A 23 18.96 43.92 7.90
C LEU A 23 17.86 42.91 7.57
N VAL A 24 16.93 43.29 6.69
CA VAL A 24 15.87 42.38 6.22
C VAL A 24 16.48 41.15 5.55
N LYS A 25 17.51 41.33 4.72
CA LYS A 25 18.24 40.20 4.10
C LYS A 25 18.88 39.30 5.15
N TRP A 26 19.56 39.86 6.16
CA TRP A 26 20.16 39.09 7.26
C TRP A 26 19.11 38.28 8.04
N VAL A 27 17.98 38.90 8.39
CA VAL A 27 16.89 38.26 9.13
C VAL A 27 16.23 37.15 8.31
N ARG A 28 16.16 37.28 6.97
CA ARG A 28 15.58 36.28 6.06
C ARG A 28 16.47 35.06 5.81
N ILE A 29 17.78 35.14 6.00
CA ILE A 29 18.70 34.03 5.69
C ILE A 29 18.40 32.80 6.56
N LEU A 30 18.21 32.97 7.88
CA LEU A 30 17.96 31.82 8.76
C LEU A 30 16.60 31.15 8.51
N PRO A 31 15.47 31.90 8.41
CA PRO A 31 14.17 31.31 8.10
C PRO A 31 14.12 30.63 6.73
N SER A 32 14.69 31.25 5.68
CA SER A 32 14.73 30.62 4.35
C SER A 32 15.50 29.30 4.35
N LEU A 33 16.63 29.24 5.05
CA LEU A 33 17.40 28.00 5.19
C LEU A 33 16.66 26.92 6.02
N LEU A 34 15.88 27.34 7.02
CA LEU A 34 15.02 26.47 7.82
C LEU A 34 13.84 25.91 7.01
N ASP A 35 13.20 26.74 6.19
CA ASP A 35 12.04 26.36 5.36
C ASP A 35 12.44 25.39 4.24
N GLU A 36 13.49 25.70 3.49
CA GLU A 36 13.86 24.95 2.27
C GLU A 36 14.51 23.60 2.56
N ASN A 37 15.46 23.56 3.50
CA ASN A 37 16.31 22.38 3.69
C ASN A 37 15.90 21.58 4.92
N PHE A 38 15.82 22.22 6.08
CA PHE A 38 15.57 21.51 7.34
C PHE A 38 14.15 20.97 7.41
N THR A 39 13.15 21.83 7.25
CA THR A 39 11.75 21.40 7.41
C THR A 39 11.36 20.37 6.36
N ARG A 40 11.84 20.55 5.12
CA ARG A 40 11.67 19.54 4.05
C ARG A 40 12.30 18.21 4.43
N THR A 41 13.55 18.21 4.90
CA THR A 41 14.25 16.98 5.30
C THR A 41 13.55 16.31 6.48
N CYS A 42 13.11 17.07 7.49
CA CYS A 42 12.35 16.53 8.61
C CYS A 42 11.02 15.91 8.17
N ARG A 43 10.28 16.56 7.26
CA ARG A 43 9.05 15.98 6.68
C ARG A 43 9.34 14.70 5.92
N GLN A 44 10.36 14.70 5.06
CA GLN A 44 10.78 13.51 4.32
C GLN A 44 11.15 12.35 5.26
N LEU A 45 11.89 12.65 6.33
CA LEU A 45 12.29 11.67 7.34
C LEU A 45 11.08 11.11 8.09
N ASN A 46 10.08 11.95 8.40
CA ASN A 46 8.85 11.50 9.04
C ASN A 46 8.00 10.61 8.12
N SER A 47 7.95 10.91 6.82
CA SER A 47 7.22 10.12 5.83
C SER A 47 7.97 8.86 5.36
N LEU A 48 9.26 8.70 5.70
CA LEU A 48 10.14 7.69 5.10
C LEU A 48 9.63 6.26 5.31
N LEU A 49 9.03 5.99 6.46
CA LEU A 49 8.48 4.68 6.82
C LEU A 49 6.99 4.53 6.47
N ASP A 50 6.38 5.54 5.86
CA ASP A 50 4.97 5.50 5.48
C ASP A 50 4.78 4.68 4.19
N TYR A 51 4.36 3.44 4.34
CA TYR A 51 4.15 2.53 3.20
C TYR A 51 3.04 2.99 2.23
N THR A 52 2.14 3.89 2.64
CA THR A 52 1.03 4.35 1.81
C THR A 52 1.50 5.32 0.73
N GLU A 53 2.46 6.19 1.06
CA GLU A 53 3.00 7.21 0.17
C GLU A 53 4.28 6.79 -0.56
N GLN A 54 5.07 5.86 0.00
CA GLN A 54 6.34 5.46 -0.62
C GLN A 54 6.17 4.58 -1.88
N TYR A 55 7.17 4.65 -2.77
CA TYR A 55 7.25 3.88 -4.03
C TYR A 55 8.67 3.36 -4.29
N GLY A 56 8.79 2.35 -5.15
CA GLY A 56 10.07 1.79 -5.58
C GLY A 56 10.91 1.23 -4.42
N GLU A 57 12.17 1.68 -4.31
CA GLU A 57 13.12 1.09 -3.35
C GLU A 57 12.80 1.42 -1.89
N LEU A 58 12.22 2.59 -1.60
CA LEU A 58 11.79 2.93 -0.25
C LEU A 58 10.70 1.96 0.23
N LEU A 59 9.76 1.61 -0.65
CA LEU A 59 8.74 0.61 -0.37
C LEU A 59 9.35 -0.79 -0.15
N ASN A 60 10.38 -1.16 -0.93
CA ASN A 60 11.11 -2.41 -0.73
C ASN A 60 11.84 -2.46 0.63
N ILE A 61 12.38 -1.33 1.09
CA ILE A 61 13.02 -1.22 2.41
C ILE A 61 11.97 -1.41 3.51
N VAL A 62 10.82 -0.75 3.41
CA VAL A 62 9.70 -0.94 4.35
C VAL A 62 9.23 -2.40 4.36
N ALA A 63 9.09 -3.02 3.18
CA ALA A 63 8.77 -4.43 3.06
C ALA A 63 9.77 -5.32 3.81
N ARG A 64 11.07 -5.02 3.69
CA ARG A 64 12.14 -5.74 4.37
C ARG A 64 12.07 -5.62 5.89
N ILE A 65 11.74 -4.44 6.41
CA ILE A 65 11.54 -4.20 7.85
C ILE A 65 10.39 -5.07 8.38
N VAL A 66 9.30 -5.18 7.63
CA VAL A 66 8.14 -6.02 7.97
C VAL A 66 8.41 -7.53 7.79
N GLY A 67 9.56 -7.91 7.21
CA GLY A 67 10.03 -9.29 7.07
C GLY A 67 9.88 -9.87 5.66
N ILE A 68 9.50 -9.07 4.67
CA ILE A 68 9.44 -9.45 3.26
C ILE A 68 10.83 -9.20 2.65
N ARG A 69 11.70 -10.22 2.70
CA ARG A 69 13.11 -10.09 2.29
C ARG A 69 13.30 -9.76 0.81
N LYS A 70 12.46 -10.33 -0.04
CA LYS A 70 12.44 -10.13 -1.49
C LYS A 70 11.02 -9.84 -1.92
N ARG A 71 10.89 -8.92 -2.88
CA ARG A 71 9.61 -8.63 -3.53
C ARG A 71 9.00 -9.92 -4.05
N PRO A 72 7.76 -10.27 -3.66
CA PRO A 72 7.12 -11.48 -4.13
C PRO A 72 7.01 -11.45 -5.66
N ALA A 73 7.05 -12.63 -6.24
CA ALA A 73 6.95 -12.83 -7.67
C ALA A 73 5.80 -13.81 -7.90
N ILE A 74 4.87 -13.43 -8.77
CA ILE A 74 3.68 -14.21 -9.10
C ILE A 74 3.95 -14.87 -10.45
N ARG A 75 3.43 -16.08 -10.63
CA ARG A 75 3.43 -16.72 -11.94
C ARG A 75 2.56 -15.91 -12.91
N GLY A 76 3.10 -15.57 -14.08
CA GLY A 76 2.43 -14.74 -15.08
C GLY A 76 1.15 -15.38 -15.64
N ASP A 77 1.05 -16.71 -15.61
CA ASP A 77 -0.15 -17.47 -15.97
C ASP A 77 -1.36 -17.15 -15.07
N ALA A 78 -1.13 -16.68 -13.84
CA ALA A 78 -2.17 -16.37 -12.86
C ALA A 78 -2.72 -14.93 -12.95
N LEU A 79 -2.21 -14.10 -13.88
CA LEU A 79 -2.61 -12.70 -14.04
C LEU A 79 -3.62 -12.51 -15.19
N SER A 80 -3.33 -13.09 -16.34
CA SER A 80 -4.21 -13.08 -17.50
C SER A 80 -3.73 -14.11 -18.52
N TYR A 81 -4.61 -14.97 -19.00
CA TYR A 81 -4.30 -15.93 -20.05
C TYR A 81 -5.41 -15.96 -21.10
N PHE A 82 -5.08 -16.32 -22.34
CA PHE A 82 -6.09 -16.53 -23.36
C PHE A 82 -6.99 -17.72 -22.99
N GLY A 83 -8.30 -17.49 -22.88
CA GLY A 83 -9.27 -18.51 -22.51
C GLY A 83 -10.67 -18.21 -23.01
N TYR A 84 -11.62 -19.10 -22.71
CA TYR A 84 -13.02 -18.93 -23.06
C TYR A 84 -13.79 -18.19 -21.95
N ALA A 85 -14.83 -17.45 -22.34
CA ALA A 85 -15.68 -16.68 -21.42
C ALA A 85 -16.24 -17.57 -20.29
N GLY A 86 -15.89 -17.25 -19.05
CA GLY A 86 -16.27 -18.03 -17.86
C GLY A 86 -15.24 -18.06 -16.74
N ASN A 87 -13.98 -17.67 -17.00
CA ASN A 87 -12.96 -17.46 -15.96
C ASN A 87 -12.60 -15.95 -15.86
N PRO A 88 -12.63 -15.33 -14.66
CA PRO A 88 -12.28 -13.91 -14.48
C PRO A 88 -10.84 -13.55 -14.91
N ALA A 89 -9.92 -14.52 -14.99
CA ALA A 89 -8.56 -14.32 -15.51
C ALA A 89 -8.43 -14.47 -17.04
N SER A 90 -9.53 -14.83 -17.72
CA SER A 90 -9.54 -15.10 -19.16
C SER A 90 -9.66 -13.81 -19.97
N GLN A 91 -8.75 -13.63 -20.94
CA GLN A 91 -8.81 -12.53 -21.90
C GLN A 91 -9.25 -13.03 -23.28
N PRO A 92 -9.95 -12.18 -24.07
CA PRO A 92 -10.37 -12.52 -25.42
C PRO A 92 -9.17 -12.74 -26.36
N TYR A 93 -9.46 -13.31 -27.52
CA TYR A 93 -8.47 -13.56 -28.57
C TYR A 93 -7.70 -12.26 -28.91
N ASP A 94 -6.39 -12.39 -29.15
CA ASP A 94 -5.48 -11.28 -29.51
C ASP A 94 -5.14 -10.28 -28.37
N THR A 95 -5.54 -10.56 -27.12
CA THR A 95 -5.28 -9.66 -25.97
C THR A 95 -4.23 -10.21 -24.99
N SER A 96 -4.10 -11.53 -24.85
CA SER A 96 -3.11 -12.15 -23.94
C SER A 96 -2.38 -13.32 -24.60
N PRO A 97 -1.15 -13.64 -24.14
CA PRO A 97 -0.38 -14.77 -24.66
C PRO A 97 -1.14 -16.09 -24.52
N TYR A 98 -0.99 -16.97 -25.52
CA TYR A 98 -1.46 -18.34 -25.46
C TYR A 98 -0.63 -19.14 -24.44
N PHE A 99 -1.28 -19.91 -23.58
CA PHE A 99 -0.63 -20.78 -22.60
C PHE A 99 -0.63 -22.23 -23.12
N ASP A 100 0.54 -22.74 -23.51
CA ASP A 100 0.70 -24.06 -24.13
C ASP A 100 0.85 -25.23 -23.13
N GLY A 101 0.60 -24.98 -21.83
CA GLY A 101 0.64 -26.01 -20.77
C GLY A 101 2.03 -26.54 -20.40
N GLU A 102 2.98 -26.56 -21.33
CA GLU A 102 4.35 -27.04 -21.14
C GLU A 102 5.39 -25.92 -20.92
N ALA A 103 5.05 -24.68 -21.25
CA ALA A 103 5.94 -23.54 -21.03
C ALA A 103 6.04 -23.22 -19.53
N THR A 104 7.27 -23.14 -19.00
CA THR A 104 7.50 -22.60 -17.65
C THR A 104 6.94 -21.18 -17.62
N PRO A 105 5.93 -20.88 -16.78
CA PRO A 105 5.34 -19.55 -16.75
C PRO A 105 6.39 -18.55 -16.29
N ASP A 106 6.47 -17.43 -17.01
CA ASP A 106 7.30 -16.31 -16.59
C ASP A 106 6.87 -15.85 -15.19
N THR A 107 7.81 -15.37 -14.38
CA THR A 107 7.49 -14.90 -13.04
C THR A 107 7.59 -13.39 -13.01
N VAL A 108 6.45 -12.73 -12.77
CA VAL A 108 6.33 -11.28 -12.76
C VAL A 108 6.45 -10.77 -11.33
N LEU A 109 7.23 -9.71 -11.12
CA LEU A 109 7.29 -9.04 -9.83
C LEU A 109 5.97 -8.30 -9.56
N VAL A 110 5.49 -8.41 -8.32
CA VAL A 110 4.26 -7.74 -7.87
C VAL A 110 4.36 -6.22 -8.07
N SER A 111 3.28 -5.54 -8.44
CA SER A 111 3.20 -4.06 -8.56
C SER A 111 3.37 -3.34 -7.20
N ASP A 112 3.62 -2.02 -7.20
CA ASP A 112 3.77 -1.26 -5.94
C ASP A 112 2.45 -1.23 -5.15
N SER A 113 1.30 -1.17 -5.84
CA SER A 113 -0.03 -1.27 -5.22
C SER A 113 -0.21 -2.58 -4.47
N ALA A 114 0.06 -3.70 -5.13
CA ALA A 114 -0.08 -5.01 -4.53
C ALA A 114 0.96 -5.27 -3.42
N LEU A 115 2.17 -4.71 -3.54
CA LEU A 115 3.16 -4.77 -2.46
C LEU A 115 2.69 -4.04 -1.19
N ARG A 116 1.99 -2.89 -1.30
CA ARG A 116 1.40 -2.20 -0.15
C ARG A 116 0.36 -3.05 0.57
N GLY A 117 -0.53 -3.71 -0.18
CA GLY A 117 -1.53 -4.63 0.40
C GLY A 117 -0.86 -5.80 1.13
N ILE A 118 0.23 -6.34 0.58
CA ILE A 118 1.01 -7.40 1.22
C ILE A 118 1.70 -6.93 2.51
N ILE A 119 2.27 -5.72 2.50
CA ILE A 119 2.89 -5.10 3.70
C ILE A 119 1.82 -4.91 4.78
N ALA A 120 0.68 -4.31 4.43
CA ALA A 120 -0.43 -4.12 5.35
C ALA A 120 -0.87 -5.45 5.97
N ALA A 121 -1.09 -6.47 5.15
CA ALA A 121 -1.48 -7.80 5.61
C ALA A 121 -0.48 -8.41 6.60
N LYS A 122 0.84 -8.23 6.37
CA LYS A 122 1.89 -8.69 7.29
C LYS A 122 1.91 -7.91 8.60
N ILE A 123 1.70 -6.60 8.56
CA ILE A 123 1.60 -5.78 9.78
C ILE A 123 0.41 -6.25 10.61
N PHE A 124 -0.77 -6.40 10.01
CA PHE A 124 -1.97 -6.89 10.70
C PHE A 124 -1.77 -8.27 11.31
N ARG A 125 -1.15 -9.20 10.58
CA ARG A 125 -0.82 -10.53 11.09
C ARG A 125 0.05 -10.48 12.35
N ASN A 126 0.93 -9.50 12.49
CA ASN A 126 1.86 -9.40 13.62
C ASN A 126 1.29 -8.61 14.80
N THR A 127 0.28 -7.77 14.59
CA THR A 127 -0.18 -6.79 15.58
C THR A 127 -1.63 -6.95 16.01
N SER A 128 -2.48 -7.60 15.20
CA SER A 128 -3.92 -7.72 15.50
C SER A 128 -4.22 -8.82 16.54
N ALA A 129 -5.37 -8.67 17.22
CA ALA A 129 -5.89 -9.65 18.16
C ALA A 129 -6.72 -10.76 17.47
N HIS A 130 -6.84 -10.70 16.14
CA HIS A 130 -7.55 -11.66 15.30
C HIS A 130 -9.06 -11.80 15.63
N THR A 131 -9.72 -10.70 15.99
CA THR A 131 -11.18 -10.63 16.12
C THR A 131 -11.86 -10.38 14.77
N ILE A 132 -13.16 -10.67 14.64
CA ILE A 132 -13.90 -10.46 13.37
C ILE A 132 -13.79 -9.00 12.90
N ASP A 133 -13.88 -8.03 13.83
CA ASP A 133 -13.74 -6.61 13.51
C ASP A 133 -12.33 -6.27 13.01
N ASP A 134 -11.29 -6.86 13.61
CA ASP A 134 -9.91 -6.71 13.14
C ASP A 134 -9.73 -7.28 11.73
N TYR A 135 -10.36 -8.44 11.44
CA TYR A 135 -10.34 -9.01 10.08
C TYR A 135 -11.02 -8.10 9.09
N LYS A 136 -12.18 -7.51 9.45
CA LYS A 136 -12.86 -6.58 8.57
C LYS A 136 -11.95 -5.40 8.24
N GLN A 137 -11.39 -4.76 9.27
CA GLN A 137 -10.46 -3.64 9.08
C GLN A 137 -9.23 -4.03 8.25
N MET A 138 -8.67 -5.22 8.50
CA MET A 138 -7.53 -5.73 7.76
C MET A 138 -7.85 -5.90 6.28
N ILE A 139 -8.94 -6.60 5.94
CA ILE A 139 -9.34 -6.85 4.55
C ILE A 139 -9.67 -5.53 3.84
N ASP A 140 -10.39 -4.63 4.53
CA ASP A 140 -10.71 -3.30 4.01
C ASP A 140 -9.44 -2.51 3.70
N THR A 141 -8.40 -2.62 4.53
CA THR A 141 -7.11 -1.94 4.32
C THR A 141 -6.27 -2.60 3.22
N ILE A 142 -6.27 -3.94 3.12
CA ILE A 142 -5.47 -4.67 2.14
C ILE A 142 -5.98 -4.40 0.73
N PHE A 143 -7.28 -4.54 0.51
CA PHE A 143 -7.90 -4.43 -0.80
C PHE A 143 -8.39 -3.02 -1.11
N GLY A 144 -8.48 -2.13 -0.12
CA GLY A 144 -9.00 -0.78 -0.29
C GLY A 144 -10.50 -0.72 -0.60
N VAL A 145 -11.23 -1.80 -0.28
CA VAL A 145 -12.66 -1.96 -0.56
C VAL A 145 -13.37 -2.51 0.66
N ASP A 146 -14.64 -2.15 0.84
CA ASP A 146 -15.44 -2.65 1.95
C ASP A 146 -15.68 -4.16 1.79
N CYS A 147 -15.50 -4.91 2.87
CA CYS A 147 -15.76 -6.34 2.93
C CYS A 147 -16.86 -6.71 3.94
N THR A 148 -17.53 -7.81 3.67
CA THR A 148 -18.43 -8.48 4.58
C THR A 148 -17.82 -9.81 5.01
N ILE A 149 -17.71 -10.04 6.31
CA ILE A 149 -17.26 -11.32 6.86
C ILE A 149 -18.50 -12.12 7.28
N ILE A 150 -18.63 -13.32 6.75
CA ILE A 150 -19.72 -14.24 7.06
C ILE A 150 -19.16 -15.36 7.93
N ASP A 151 -19.54 -15.40 9.21
CA ASP A 151 -19.27 -16.52 10.10
C ASP A 151 -20.38 -17.58 9.98
N HIS A 152 -20.01 -18.79 9.57
CA HIS A 152 -20.92 -19.91 9.41
C HIS A 152 -21.24 -20.64 10.73
N LYS A 153 -20.66 -20.22 11.87
CA LYS A 153 -20.83 -20.84 13.20
C LYS A 153 -20.41 -22.31 13.28
N ASN A 154 -19.63 -22.79 12.32
CA ASN A 154 -19.12 -24.16 12.23
C ASN A 154 -17.58 -24.18 12.17
N MET A 155 -16.94 -23.17 12.79
CA MET A 155 -15.49 -22.93 12.70
C MET A 155 -15.02 -22.65 11.26
N THR A 156 -15.88 -22.09 10.42
CA THR A 156 -15.51 -21.61 9.09
C THR A 156 -16.06 -20.19 8.86
N PHE A 157 -15.34 -19.40 8.06
CA PHE A 157 -15.82 -18.09 7.64
C PHE A 157 -15.53 -17.85 6.16
N GLU A 158 -16.32 -16.96 5.58
CA GLU A 158 -16.19 -16.47 4.21
C GLU A 158 -15.96 -14.96 4.24
N ILE A 159 -15.12 -14.48 3.31
CA ILE A 159 -14.89 -13.06 3.09
C ILE A 159 -15.52 -12.70 1.74
N VAL A 160 -16.46 -11.76 1.77
CA VAL A 160 -17.11 -11.22 0.57
C VAL A 160 -16.62 -9.80 0.35
N LEU A 161 -15.97 -9.54 -0.78
CA LEU A 161 -15.50 -8.22 -1.17
C LEU A 161 -16.61 -7.51 -1.93
N ASN A 162 -17.03 -6.32 -1.47
CA ASN A 162 -18.09 -5.53 -2.08
C ASN A 162 -17.54 -4.71 -3.26
N THR A 163 -17.03 -5.39 -4.29
CA THR A 163 -16.46 -4.76 -5.49
C THR A 163 -16.41 -5.75 -6.65
N ASP A 164 -16.59 -5.22 -7.87
CA ASP A 164 -16.40 -5.95 -9.13
C ASP A 164 -14.96 -5.86 -9.67
N THR A 165 -14.16 -4.94 -9.13
CA THR A 165 -12.81 -4.65 -9.64
C THR A 165 -11.77 -4.71 -8.53
N ILE A 166 -10.78 -5.61 -8.67
CA ILE A 166 -9.63 -5.75 -7.76
C ILE A 166 -8.35 -5.89 -8.57
N ASP A 167 -7.24 -5.41 -8.01
CA ASP A 167 -5.89 -5.70 -8.52
C ASP A 167 -5.65 -7.22 -8.46
N MET A 168 -5.69 -7.87 -9.62
CA MET A 168 -5.51 -9.32 -9.73
C MET A 168 -4.14 -9.79 -9.22
N MET A 169 -3.10 -8.94 -9.30
CA MET A 169 -1.80 -9.26 -8.71
C MET A 169 -1.91 -9.36 -7.18
N LEU A 170 -2.63 -8.42 -6.55
CA LEU A 170 -2.85 -8.45 -5.11
C LEU A 170 -3.66 -9.67 -4.70
N TYR A 171 -4.77 -9.93 -5.39
CA TYR A 171 -5.64 -11.08 -5.10
C TYR A 171 -4.85 -12.40 -5.17
N THR A 172 -4.13 -12.62 -6.27
CA THR A 172 -3.32 -13.83 -6.47
C THR A 172 -2.18 -13.93 -5.46
N ALA A 173 -1.51 -12.83 -5.12
CA ALA A 173 -0.45 -12.84 -4.10
C ALA A 173 -0.98 -13.22 -2.73
N VAL A 174 -2.13 -12.68 -2.34
CA VAL A 174 -2.74 -12.90 -1.03
C VAL A 174 -3.23 -14.35 -0.87
N THR A 175 -3.88 -14.88 -1.91
CA THR A 175 -4.41 -16.26 -1.91
C THR A 175 -3.30 -17.30 -1.99
N THR A 176 -2.32 -17.11 -2.89
CA THR A 176 -1.24 -18.09 -3.10
C THR A 176 -0.25 -18.13 -1.94
N ALA A 177 0.04 -16.98 -1.32
CA ALA A 177 1.01 -16.91 -0.23
C ALA A 177 0.40 -17.06 1.17
N SER A 178 -0.89 -17.40 1.28
CA SER A 178 -1.65 -17.56 2.54
C SER A 178 -1.33 -16.44 3.54
N ILE A 179 -1.34 -15.19 3.04
CA ILE A 179 -0.91 -14.03 3.82
C ILE A 179 -1.94 -13.72 4.90
N ILE A 180 -3.22 -13.83 4.53
CA ILE A 180 -4.35 -13.81 5.45
C ILE A 180 -4.39 -15.17 6.15
N GLN A 181 -3.98 -15.19 7.42
CA GLN A 181 -4.15 -16.37 8.27
C GLN A 181 -5.53 -16.29 8.90
N PRO A 182 -6.30 -17.38 8.98
CA PRO A 182 -7.54 -17.39 9.73
C PRO A 182 -7.28 -17.39 11.26
N PRO A 183 -8.29 -17.06 12.09
CA PRO A 183 -8.19 -17.22 13.54
C PRO A 183 -7.87 -18.66 13.92
N GLN A 184 -7.27 -18.87 15.11
CA GLN A 184 -6.90 -20.21 15.57
C GLN A 184 -8.13 -21.13 15.63
N GLY A 185 -8.03 -22.28 14.95
CA GLY A 185 -9.09 -23.27 14.93
C GLY A 185 -10.25 -22.96 13.98
N VAL A 186 -10.14 -21.91 13.15
CA VAL A 186 -11.15 -21.54 12.15
C VAL A 186 -10.55 -21.68 10.75
N SER A 187 -11.31 -22.16 9.77
CA SER A 187 -10.88 -22.21 8.38
C SER A 187 -11.53 -21.12 7.53
N LEU A 188 -10.76 -20.55 6.60
CA LEU A 188 -11.29 -19.66 5.56
C LEU A 188 -11.82 -20.54 4.42
N THR A 189 -13.12 -20.43 4.12
CA THR A 189 -13.76 -21.25 3.07
C THR A 189 -13.55 -20.64 1.69
N ALA A 190 -13.81 -19.34 1.53
CA ALA A 190 -13.68 -18.66 0.26
C ALA A 190 -13.43 -17.16 0.46
N ILE A 191 -12.84 -16.56 -0.58
CA ILE A 191 -12.86 -15.11 -0.81
C ILE A 191 -13.66 -14.91 -2.08
N SER A 192 -14.84 -14.31 -1.97
CA SER A 192 -15.79 -14.12 -3.07
C SER A 192 -16.01 -12.63 -3.35
N PHE A 193 -16.56 -12.34 -4.53
CA PHE A 193 -16.88 -11.00 -5.00
C PHE A 193 -18.40 -10.85 -5.06
N ARG A 194 -18.90 -9.66 -4.73
CA ARG A 194 -20.32 -9.33 -4.77
C ARG A 194 -20.59 -8.01 -5.48
#